data_AF-A0A800ANU4-F1
#
_entry.id   AF-A0A800ANU4-F1
#
_cell.length_a   1.000
_cell.length_b   1.000
_cell.length_c   1.000
_cell.angle_alpha   90.00
_cell.angle_beta   90.00
_cell.angle_gamma   90.00
#
_symmetry.space_group_name_H-M   'P 1'
#
loop_
_entity.id
_entity.type
_entity.pdbx_description
1 polymer ?
#
loop_
_entity_poly.entity_id
_entity_poly.type
_entity_poly.pdbx_seq_one_letter_code
_entity_poly.pdbx_strand_id
1 'polypeptide(L)'
;MSYPARKIDWFKPFDTVLDESDAPFYKWFSGGQLNVAHQCVDRHLETKKNKAAIIFEGDNGDKQTLTYRELSYAVNRTANMFKNKFNIEKG
;
A
#
# COMPACT_ATOMS: atom_id res chain seq x y z
N MET A 1 8.16 -1.87 -21.81
CA MET A 1 7.74 -1.64 -20.41
C MET A 1 8.47 -2.61 -19.50
N SER A 2 9.20 -2.08 -18.51
CA SER A 2 9.99 -2.88 -17.56
C SER A 2 9.09 -3.72 -16.63
N TYR A 3 9.65 -4.78 -16.03
CA TYR A 3 8.95 -5.70 -15.12
C TYR A 3 8.11 -5.02 -14.01
N PRO A 4 8.59 -4.00 -13.27
CA PRO A 4 7.80 -3.34 -12.22
C PRO A 4 6.58 -2.59 -12.76
N ALA A 5 6.59 -2.11 -14.01
CA ALA A 5 5.45 -1.43 -14.62
C ALA A 5 4.23 -2.35 -14.84
N ARG A 6 4.41 -3.68 -14.78
CA ARG A 6 3.35 -4.66 -15.03
C ARG A 6 2.77 -5.31 -13.76
N LYS A 7 3.42 -5.15 -12.60
CA LYS A 7 3.02 -5.81 -11.33
C LYS A 7 2.60 -4.85 -10.21
N ILE A 8 2.84 -3.55 -10.42
CA ILE A 8 2.51 -2.48 -9.48
C ILE A 8 1.48 -1.58 -10.16
N ASP A 9 0.43 -1.22 -9.42
CA ASP A 9 -0.61 -0.33 -9.92
C ASP A 9 -0.19 1.13 -9.75
N TRP A 10 0.33 1.74 -10.81
CA TRP A 10 0.74 3.14 -10.77
C TRP A 10 -0.46 4.06 -10.98
N PHE A 11 -0.64 5.04 -10.08
CA PHE A 11 -1.62 6.12 -10.28
C PHE A 11 -1.14 7.08 -11.36
N LYS A 12 0.18 7.32 -11.39
CA LYS A 12 0.88 7.96 -12.49
C LYS A 12 2.10 7.09 -12.85
N PRO A 13 2.25 6.64 -14.11
CA PRO A 13 3.44 5.93 -14.55
C PRO A 13 4.71 6.75 -14.30
N PHE A 14 5.83 6.06 -14.06
CA PHE A 14 7.14 6.71 -13.96
C PHE A 14 7.72 7.01 -15.34
N ASP A 15 8.59 8.03 -15.39
CA ASP A 15 9.26 8.47 -16.60
C ASP A 15 10.64 7.81 -16.75
N THR A 16 11.33 7.57 -15.63
CA THR A 16 12.70 7.04 -15.59
C THR A 16 12.83 5.94 -14.56
N VAL A 17 13.46 4.81 -14.92
CA VAL A 17 13.66 3.68 -14.00
C VAL A 17 14.71 3.99 -12.94
N LEU A 18 15.89 4.45 -13.36
CA LEU A 18 16.99 4.86 -12.50
C LEU A 18 17.53 6.20 -13.01
N ASP A 19 17.53 7.19 -12.14
CA ASP A 19 18.22 8.46 -12.33
C ASP A 19 19.47 8.47 -11.45
N GLU A 20 20.62 8.48 -12.11
CA GLU A 20 21.97 8.48 -11.53
C GLU A 20 22.69 9.84 -11.68
N SER A 21 21.99 10.86 -12.18
CA SER A 21 22.60 12.16 -12.50
C SER A 21 23.13 12.93 -11.27
N ASP A 22 22.63 12.60 -10.08
CA ASP A 22 22.97 13.23 -8.79
C ASP A 22 23.63 12.24 -7.82
N ALA A 23 24.50 11.36 -8.32
CA ALA A 23 25.20 10.38 -7.47
C ALA A 23 25.93 11.08 -6.29
N PRO A 24 25.84 10.56 -5.04
CA PRO A 24 25.29 9.25 -4.65
C PRO A 24 23.78 9.23 -4.34
N PHE A 25 23.02 10.28 -4.64
CA PHE A 25 21.58 10.39 -4.39
C PHE A 25 20.72 9.83 -5.53
N TYR A 26 20.80 8.51 -5.72
CA TYR A 26 20.04 7.81 -6.74
C TYR A 26 18.52 7.91 -6.53
N LYS A 27 17.78 8.10 -7.63
CA LYS A 27 16.31 8.09 -7.62
C LYS A 27 15.79 6.98 -8.51
N TRP A 28 14.86 6.18 -7.99
CA TRP A 28 14.23 5.09 -8.70
C TRP A 28 12.78 5.43 -9.04
N PHE A 29 12.35 5.09 -10.25
CA PHE A 29 10.98 5.28 -10.73
C PHE A 29 10.50 6.74 -10.64
N SER A 30 11.40 7.67 -10.97
CA SER A 30 11.15 9.12 -10.94
C SER A 30 9.94 9.50 -11.80
N GLY A 31 9.15 10.46 -11.31
CA GLY A 31 7.91 10.90 -11.94
C GLY A 31 6.69 10.03 -11.65
N GLY A 32 6.90 8.81 -11.14
CA GLY A 32 5.84 7.88 -10.80
C GLY A 32 5.10 8.24 -9.51
N GLN A 33 3.81 7.94 -9.46
CA GLN A 33 2.99 8.08 -8.26
C GLN A 33 2.23 6.78 -7.97
N LEU A 34 2.26 6.36 -6.72
CA LEU A 34 1.51 5.20 -6.22
C LEU A 34 1.07 5.47 -4.78
N ASN A 35 0.16 4.62 -4.28
CA ASN A 35 -0.18 4.56 -2.87
C ASN A 35 0.12 3.13 -2.34
N VAL A 36 0.89 3.03 -1.26
CA VAL A 36 1.32 1.73 -0.71
C VAL A 36 0.14 0.93 -0.13
N ALA A 37 -0.78 1.59 0.58
CA ALA A 37 -1.98 0.92 1.10
C ALA A 37 -2.85 0.36 -0.04
N HIS A 38 -2.96 1.09 -1.15
CA HIS A 38 -3.63 0.59 -2.35
C HIS A 38 -2.96 -0.67 -2.91
N GLN A 39 -1.62 -0.70 -3.01
CA GLN A 39 -0.88 -1.89 -3.46
C GLN A 39 -1.05 -3.09 -2.53
N CYS A 40 -1.06 -2.87 -1.23
CA CYS A 40 -1.03 -3.95 -0.26
C CYS A 40 -2.43 -4.45 0.11
N VAL A 41 -3.47 -3.63 -0.06
CA VAL A 41 -4.82 -3.92 0.43
C VAL A 41 -5.87 -3.72 -0.65
N ASP A 42 -6.03 -2.49 -1.16
CA ASP A 42 -7.24 -2.15 -1.92
C ASP A 42 -7.30 -2.82 -3.30
N ARG A 43 -6.17 -2.97 -4.00
CA ARG A 43 -6.14 -3.66 -5.30
C ARG A 43 -6.61 -5.12 -5.23
N HIS A 44 -6.57 -5.72 -4.04
CA HIS A 44 -6.99 -7.10 -3.82
C HIS A 44 -8.50 -7.23 -3.55
N LEU A 45 -9.22 -6.13 -3.33
CA LEU A 45 -10.65 -6.17 -3.05
C LEU A 45 -11.47 -6.69 -4.23
N GLU A 46 -11.06 -6.36 -5.46
CA GLU A 46 -11.80 -6.77 -6.66
C GLU A 46 -11.85 -8.29 -6.82
N THR A 47 -10.73 -8.97 -6.57
CA THR A 47 -10.57 -10.40 -6.89
C THR A 47 -10.48 -11.31 -5.66
N LYS A 48 -10.12 -10.76 -4.49
CA LYS A 48 -9.72 -11.53 -3.30
C LYS A 48 -10.30 -10.97 -2.00
N LYS A 49 -11.37 -10.19 -2.04
CA LYS A 49 -11.98 -9.56 -0.84
C LYS A 49 -12.20 -10.48 0.36
N ASN A 50 -12.60 -11.74 0.13
CA ASN A 50 -12.89 -12.72 1.18
C ASN A 50 -11.68 -13.62 1.53
N LYS A 51 -10.53 -13.44 0.85
CA LYS A 51 -9.31 -14.18 1.17
C LYS A 51 -8.70 -13.59 2.45
N ALA A 52 -8.19 -14.46 3.33
CA ALA A 52 -7.40 -14.05 4.48
C ALA A 52 -6.20 -13.20 4.04
N ALA A 53 -6.11 -11.99 4.59
CA ALA A 53 -5.01 -11.05 4.42
C ALA A 53 -4.05 -11.12 5.61
N ILE A 54 -4.60 -11.20 6.83
CA ILE A 54 -3.84 -11.39 8.07
C ILE A 54 -4.39 -12.61 8.79
N ILE A 55 -3.50 -13.47 9.26
CA ILE A 55 -3.78 -14.52 10.24
C ILE A 55 -2.90 -14.19 11.44
N PHE A 56 -3.53 -13.76 12.52
CA PHE A 56 -2.90 -13.40 13.77
C PHE A 56 -3.06 -14.54 14.76
N GLU A 57 -1.95 -14.93 15.37
CA GLU A 57 -1.90 -15.84 16.52
C GLU A 57 -1.12 -15.13 17.63
N GLY A 58 -1.78 -14.90 18.75
CA GLY A 58 -1.20 -14.29 19.93
C GLY A 58 -0.64 -15.32 20.90
N ASP A 59 0.30 -14.90 21.74
CA ASP A 59 1.02 -15.79 22.67
C ASP A 59 0.11 -16.50 23.67
N ASN A 60 -1.02 -15.88 24.05
CA ASN A 60 -2.02 -16.46 24.95
C ASN A 60 -3.05 -17.35 24.23
N GLY A 61 -2.83 -17.67 22.96
CA GLY A 61 -3.73 -18.48 22.15
C GLY A 61 -4.83 -17.69 21.44
N ASP A 62 -4.81 -16.36 21.51
CA ASP A 62 -5.73 -15.50 20.75
C ASP A 62 -5.53 -15.73 19.25
N LYS A 63 -6.63 -15.91 18.51
CA LYS A 63 -6.57 -16.09 17.05
C LYS A 63 -7.53 -15.13 16.38
N GLN A 64 -7.03 -14.45 15.35
CA GLN A 64 -7.85 -13.57 14.53
C GLN A 64 -7.44 -13.71 13.07
N THR A 65 -8.42 -13.89 12.19
CA THR A 65 -8.22 -13.80 10.75
C THR A 65 -8.92 -12.56 10.24
N LEU A 66 -8.22 -11.73 9.48
CA LEU A 66 -8.80 -10.60 8.75
C LEU A 66 -8.73 -10.89 7.26
N THR A 67 -9.88 -10.82 6.59
CA THR A 67 -9.96 -10.82 5.14
C THR A 67 -9.48 -9.48 4.56
N TYR A 68 -9.16 -9.44 3.26
CA TYR A 68 -8.80 -8.17 2.60
C TYR A 68 -9.88 -7.08 2.76
N ARG A 69 -11.17 -7.47 2.74
CA ARG A 69 -12.28 -6.55 2.96
C ARG A 69 -12.27 -5.94 4.36
N GLU A 70 -12.10 -6.77 5.38
CA GLU A 70 -12.06 -6.32 6.78
C GLU A 70 -10.82 -5.46 7.05
N LEU A 71 -9.68 -5.85 6.48
CA LEU A 71 -8.45 -5.09 6.57
C LEU A 71 -8.59 -3.71 5.91
N SER A 72 -9.14 -3.61 4.70
CA SER A 72 -9.37 -2.32 4.04
C SER A 72 -10.29 -1.41 4.88
N TYR A 73 -11.35 -1.97 5.45
CA TYR A 73 -12.23 -1.20 6.32
C TYR A 73 -11.52 -0.71 7.60
N ALA A 74 -10.73 -1.57 8.26
CA ALA A 74 -9.97 -1.20 9.45
C ALA A 74 -8.91 -0.12 9.14
N VAL A 75 -8.16 -0.27 8.05
CA VAL A 75 -7.15 0.71 7.60
C VAL A 75 -7.79 2.06 7.29
N ASN A 76 -8.88 2.09 6.52
CA ASN A 76 -9.56 3.33 6.18
C ASN A 76 -10.19 4.01 7.40
N ARG A 77 -10.72 3.25 8.35
CA ARG A 77 -11.20 3.81 9.63
C ARG A 77 -10.07 4.50 10.38
N THR A 78 -8.91 3.85 10.49
CA THR A 78 -7.73 4.42 11.17
C THR A 78 -7.19 5.64 10.45
N ALA A 79 -7.10 5.61 9.11
CA ALA A 79 -6.67 6.76 8.30
C ALA A 79 -7.61 7.97 8.48
N ASN A 80 -8.93 7.74 8.50
CA ASN A 80 -9.91 8.79 8.78
C ASN A 80 -9.78 9.34 10.20
N MET A 81 -9.45 8.50 11.19
CA MET A 81 -9.16 8.97 12.55
C MET A 81 -7.92 9.87 12.58
N PHE A 82 -6.83 9.47 11.94
CA PHE A 82 -5.61 10.28 11.83
C PHE A 82 -5.88 11.65 11.19
N LYS A 83 -6.60 11.65 10.07
CA LYS A 83 -6.98 12.89 9.39
C LYS A 83 -7.88 13.78 10.25
N ASN A 84 -8.98 13.23 10.77
CA ASN A 84 -10.05 14.05 11.33
C ASN A 84 -9.89 14.35 12.82
N LYS A 85 -9.19 13.50 13.59
CA LYS A 85 -8.98 13.71 15.04
C LYS A 85 -7.61 14.25 15.38
N PHE A 86 -6.58 13.90 14.59
CA PHE A 86 -5.20 14.25 14.90
C PHE A 86 -4.59 15.22 13.88
N ASN A 87 -5.35 15.64 12.86
CA ASN A 87 -4.91 16.52 11.78
C ASN A 87 -3.57 16.08 11.17
N ILE A 88 -3.39 14.76 10.98
CA ILE A 88 -2.19 14.23 10.33
C ILE A 88 -2.29 14.51 8.83
N GLU A 89 -1.27 15.16 8.30
CA GLU A 89 -1.14 15.53 6.89
C GLU A 89 -0.05 14.72 6.18
N LYS A 90 -0.02 14.83 4.86
CA LYS A 90 1.07 14.25 4.06
C LYS A 90 2.37 15.00 4.39
N GLY A 91 3.39 14.26 4.81
CA GLY A 91 4.75 14.78 5.00
C GLY A 91 5.53 14.99 3.71
#